data_AF-A0A7C5JNW6-F1
#
_entry.id   AF-A0A7C5JNW6-F1
#
_cell.length_a   1.000
_cell.length_b   1.000
_cell.length_c   1.000
_cell.angle_alpha   90.00
_cell.angle_beta   90.00
_cell.angle_gamma   90.00
#
_symmetry.space_group_name_H-M   'P 1'
#
loop_
_entity.id
_entity.type
_entity.pdbx_description
1 polymer ?
#
loop_
_entity_poly.entity_id
_entity_poly.type
_entity_poly.pdbx_seq_one_letter_code
_entity_poly.pdbx_strand_id
1 'polypeptide(L)'
;MKTGNKNGMAIVTVMAFIAILSALAGILVNYSLNHVQIARTRSDSEIALQIAEAGIEHAATHIASNGVVPASWARTVGDGKYCVSIVSAGSITSCSFVVSGAININPNNRPDYEFSVTLPDNSQITRDDLTKTYQGYAGPATLVHVKPKGNGNQNMLLVNSQPFVLYNSSSYDISSPNMAVNIYNDRIVNGQAKGQWWISITATSAQISQDGDLLPGGGQSGGGVGQSQKQYSIVSTGTVRGQARSVIVEGTKRKTWADFALWSNNNRNIYFKSGEKFYGRVHANTCLYFSGDPEFFEKVTSAYNGYGGSTNEVIFHKGFIKPVNTDSMADVDFTSLRSSATMVFTGTTYIAFSGTNMIISNSRRGWSSYVTNIPPYCVIYVANASSGSDLYGDAYVAGVLDGRVTVVTDRDILITNHLVYASDPKTNPASDDALGLISKRDVVVTRTCPSNLFVYAHIMATGKATSSSSDGSFGVENYDSRPPSGFLTVHGGIVQDYRGAVGTFNPSTGRLVSGYEKNYTFDERFRTDPPPEYPPLGNELIFGRWKDR
;
A
#
# COMPACT_ATOMS: atom_id res chain seq x y z
N MET A 1 38.37 7.22 95.58
CA MET A 1 37.71 7.62 94.32
C MET A 1 38.41 6.90 93.17
N LYS A 2 37.91 5.73 92.72
CA LYS A 2 38.52 4.97 91.62
C LYS A 2 38.15 5.64 90.29
N THR A 3 39.16 6.12 89.56
CA THR A 3 39.05 6.66 88.21
C THR A 3 38.60 5.57 87.23
N GLY A 4 37.30 5.53 86.95
CA GLY A 4 36.70 4.64 85.95
C GLY A 4 37.14 5.01 84.53
N ASN A 5 38.09 4.22 84.03
CA ASN A 5 38.51 3.97 82.65
C ASN A 5 37.75 4.69 81.50
N LYS A 6 37.97 6.00 81.30
CA LYS A 6 37.43 6.76 80.15
C LYS A 6 38.05 6.36 78.80
N ASN A 7 39.20 5.67 78.81
CA ASN A 7 39.92 5.26 77.59
C ASN A 7 39.32 4.00 76.92
N GLY A 8 38.63 3.15 77.69
CA GLY A 8 37.97 1.94 77.15
C GLY A 8 36.71 2.25 76.35
N MET A 9 35.87 3.19 76.80
CA MET A 9 34.68 3.61 76.06
C MET A 9 35.03 4.34 74.76
N ALA A 10 36.10 5.15 74.73
CA ALA A 10 36.53 5.84 73.52
C ALA A 10 36.91 4.85 72.40
N ILE A 11 37.66 3.78 72.74
CA ILE A 11 38.05 2.74 71.79
C ILE A 11 36.84 1.97 71.25
N VAL A 12 35.90 1.59 72.11
CA VAL A 12 34.66 0.89 71.68
C VAL A 12 33.82 1.79 70.77
N THR A 13 33.72 3.08 71.07
CA THR A 13 32.97 4.04 70.25
C THR A 13 33.62 4.23 68.87
N VAL A 14 34.95 4.33 68.81
CA VAL A 14 35.70 4.43 67.55
C VAL A 14 35.58 3.15 66.73
N MET A 15 35.66 1.96 67.35
CA MET A 15 35.43 0.70 66.66
C MET A 15 34.00 0.57 66.12
N ALA A 16 32.99 1.02 66.89
CA ALA A 16 31.61 1.05 66.43
C ALA A 16 31.43 2.00 65.23
N PHE A 17 32.03 3.19 65.28
CA PHE A 17 32.01 4.13 64.15
C PHE A 17 32.71 3.58 62.90
N ILE A 18 33.86 2.93 63.06
CA ILE A 18 34.58 2.29 61.94
C ILE A 18 33.75 1.15 61.36
N ALA A 19 33.10 0.33 62.19
CA ALA A 19 32.22 -0.74 61.72
C ALA A 19 31.01 -0.19 60.94
N ILE A 20 30.37 0.88 61.43
CA ILE A 20 29.25 1.54 60.76
C ILE A 20 29.70 2.16 59.43
N LEU A 21 30.84 2.87 59.41
CA LEU A 21 31.41 3.46 58.19
C LEU A 21 31.79 2.39 57.16
N SER A 22 32.33 1.26 57.61
CA SER A 22 32.68 0.12 56.73
C SER A 22 31.43 -0.54 56.15
N ALA A 23 30.37 -0.68 56.94
CA ALA A 23 29.07 -1.17 56.47
C ALA A 23 28.44 -0.22 55.45
N LEU A 24 28.44 1.09 55.73
CA LEU A 24 27.96 2.13 54.80
C LEU A 24 28.77 2.16 53.50
N ALA A 25 30.10 2.05 53.57
CA ALA A 25 30.96 1.96 52.40
C ALA A 25 30.66 0.71 51.57
N GLY A 26 30.45 -0.44 52.22
CA GLY A 26 30.03 -1.68 51.56
C GLY A 26 28.67 -1.57 50.86
N ILE A 27 27.69 -0.90 51.49
CA ILE A 27 26.38 -0.62 50.90
C ILE A 27 26.52 0.31 49.68
N LEU A 28 27.30 1.39 49.79
CA LEU A 28 27.56 2.33 48.69
C LEU A 28 28.24 1.67 47.49
N VAL A 29 29.23 0.81 47.73
CA VAL A 29 29.91 0.05 46.65
C VAL A 29 28.93 -0.90 45.97
N ASN A 30 28.14 -1.67 46.72
CA ASN A 30 27.12 -2.55 46.15
C ASN A 30 26.06 -1.78 45.36
N TYR A 31 25.60 -0.63 45.89
CA TYR A 31 24.65 0.24 45.21
C TYR A 31 25.23 0.79 43.90
N SER A 32 26.50 1.22 43.91
CA SER A 32 27.21 1.68 42.72
C SER A 32 27.41 0.58 41.68
N LEU A 33 27.77 -0.64 42.10
CA LEU A 33 27.95 -1.77 41.20
C LEU A 33 26.63 -2.17 40.51
N ASN A 34 25.53 -2.20 41.27
CA ASN A 34 24.19 -2.46 40.73
C ASN A 34 23.77 -1.38 39.71
N HIS A 35 24.02 -0.10 40.02
CA HIS A 35 23.70 0.99 39.08
C HIS A 35 24.55 0.97 37.81
N VAL A 36 25.82 0.60 37.91
CA VAL A 36 26.67 0.43 36.71
C VAL A 36 26.17 -0.73 35.85
N GLN A 37 25.75 -1.84 36.46
CA GLN A 37 25.16 -2.96 35.71
C GLN A 37 23.85 -2.55 35.03
N ILE A 38 22.93 -1.90 35.74
CA ILE A 38 21.66 -1.39 35.17
C ILE A 38 21.94 -0.39 34.04
N ALA A 39 22.90 0.52 34.22
CA ALA A 39 23.27 1.49 33.20
C ALA A 39 23.86 0.81 31.95
N ARG A 40 24.70 -0.22 32.12
CA ARG A 40 25.21 -1.02 30.99
C ARG A 40 24.10 -1.78 30.28
N THR A 41 23.21 -2.45 31.01
CA THR A 41 22.06 -3.15 30.43
C THR A 41 21.14 -2.20 29.67
N ARG A 42 20.87 -1.00 30.20
CA ARG A 42 20.12 0.04 29.49
C ARG A 42 20.84 0.49 28.23
N SER A 43 22.14 0.79 28.32
CA SER A 43 22.94 1.16 27.16
C SER A 43 22.94 0.08 26.08
N ASP A 44 23.12 -1.19 26.45
CA ASP A 44 23.08 -2.32 25.52
C ASP A 44 21.67 -2.52 24.94
N SER A 45 20.61 -2.22 25.71
CA SER A 45 19.22 -2.23 25.21
C SER A 45 18.96 -1.14 24.17
N GLU A 46 19.47 0.08 24.37
CA GLU A 46 19.39 1.16 23.38
C GLU A 46 20.18 0.83 22.11
N ILE A 47 21.35 0.20 22.24
CA ILE A 47 22.13 -0.28 21.09
C ILE A 47 21.35 -1.40 20.36
N ALA A 48 20.71 -2.32 21.08
CA ALA A 48 19.85 -3.35 20.46
C ALA A 48 18.68 -2.73 19.68
N LEU A 49 18.09 -1.64 20.18
CA LEU A 49 17.04 -0.90 19.48
C LEU A 49 17.55 -0.27 18.17
N GLN A 50 18.69 0.42 18.20
CA GLN A 50 19.30 1.00 16.99
C GLN A 50 19.65 -0.08 15.94
N ILE A 51 20.09 -1.26 16.38
CA ILE A 51 20.34 -2.39 15.48
C ILE A 51 19.04 -2.90 14.87
N ALA A 52 17.94 -2.94 15.63
CA ALA A 52 16.62 -3.29 15.10
C ALA A 52 16.13 -2.25 14.07
N GLU A 53 16.30 -0.96 14.33
CA GLU A 53 15.98 0.13 13.39
C GLU A 53 16.80 0.01 12.09
N ALA A 54 18.09 -0.32 12.18
CA ALA A 54 18.89 -0.61 10.99
C ALA A 54 18.33 -1.78 10.18
N GLY A 55 17.80 -2.82 10.85
CA GLY A 55 17.10 -3.92 10.19
C GLY A 55 15.84 -3.48 9.46
N ILE A 56 15.07 -2.54 10.03
CA ILE A 56 13.92 -1.91 9.34
C ILE A 56 14.36 -1.16 8.08
N GLU A 57 15.44 -0.37 8.13
CA GLU A 57 15.96 0.37 6.98
C GLU A 57 16.42 -0.55 5.83
N HIS A 58 17.07 -1.67 6.18
CA HIS A 58 17.42 -2.68 5.18
C HIS A 58 16.19 -3.35 4.57
N ALA A 59 15.15 -3.61 5.36
CA ALA A 59 13.89 -4.16 4.87
C ALA A 59 13.13 -3.16 3.98
N ALA A 60 13.12 -1.89 4.37
CA ALA A 60 12.59 -0.79 3.58
C ALA A 60 13.27 -0.72 2.20
N THR A 61 14.60 -0.82 2.17
CA THR A 61 15.36 -0.83 0.91
C THR A 61 14.95 -1.99 0.00
N HIS A 62 14.79 -3.20 0.56
CA HIS A 62 14.35 -4.39 -0.19
C HIS A 62 12.94 -4.23 -0.76
N ILE A 63 12.00 -3.67 0.00
CA ILE A 63 10.64 -3.39 -0.48
C ILE A 63 10.65 -2.34 -1.59
N ALA A 64 11.41 -1.26 -1.40
CA ALA A 64 11.52 -0.19 -2.36
C ALA A 64 12.03 -0.74 -3.70
N SER A 65 13.11 -1.51 -3.70
CA SER A 65 13.71 -2.14 -4.88
C SER A 65 12.90 -3.28 -5.51
N ASN A 66 11.59 -3.37 -5.22
CA ASN A 66 10.67 -4.40 -5.71
C ASN A 66 11.12 -5.83 -5.36
N GLY A 67 11.76 -5.99 -4.20
CA GLY A 67 12.16 -7.30 -3.70
C GLY A 67 10.97 -8.20 -3.44
N VAL A 68 11.16 -9.51 -3.65
CA VAL A 68 10.11 -10.51 -3.41
C VAL A 68 9.74 -10.53 -1.92
N VAL A 69 8.44 -10.59 -1.64
CA VAL A 69 7.84 -10.66 -0.29
C VAL A 69 6.81 -11.80 -0.28
N PRO A 70 6.70 -12.63 0.78
CA PRO A 70 7.38 -12.53 2.08
C PRO A 70 8.89 -12.78 2.01
N ALA A 71 9.64 -12.14 2.91
CA ALA A 71 11.09 -12.28 2.98
C ALA A 71 11.56 -12.21 4.43
N SER A 72 12.61 -12.96 4.76
CA SER A 72 13.27 -12.87 6.06
C SER A 72 14.77 -13.09 5.91
N TRP A 73 15.56 -12.38 6.70
CA TRP A 73 17.00 -12.55 6.75
C TRP A 73 17.57 -12.03 8.06
N ALA A 74 18.86 -12.27 8.27
CA ALA A 74 19.58 -11.71 9.40
C ALA A 74 20.98 -11.24 8.99
N ARG A 75 21.43 -10.10 9.52
CA ARG A 75 22.76 -9.54 9.23
C ARG A 75 23.35 -8.88 10.48
N THR A 76 24.67 -8.74 10.46
CA THR A 76 25.44 -8.07 11.51
C THR A 76 25.56 -6.58 11.20
N VAL A 77 25.42 -5.74 12.22
CA VAL A 77 25.65 -4.29 12.17
C VAL A 77 26.45 -3.91 13.42
N GLY A 78 27.71 -3.48 13.22
CA GLY A 78 28.63 -3.26 14.33
C GLY A 78 28.85 -4.53 15.16
N ASP A 79 28.70 -4.40 16.47
CA ASP A 79 28.89 -5.49 17.45
C ASP A 79 27.65 -6.40 17.63
N GLY A 80 26.55 -6.11 16.93
CA GLY A 80 25.29 -6.84 17.11
C GLY A 80 24.68 -7.33 15.80
N LYS A 81 23.55 -8.02 15.91
CA LYS A 81 22.86 -8.68 14.80
C LYS A 81 21.39 -8.34 14.82
N TYR A 82 20.83 -8.03 13.65
CA TYR A 82 19.38 -7.97 13.47
C TYR A 82 18.86 -9.21 12.74
N CYS A 83 17.66 -9.62 13.08
CA CYS A 83 16.82 -10.53 12.29
C CYS A 83 15.60 -9.74 11.83
N VAL A 84 15.29 -9.75 10.53
CA VAL A 84 14.16 -9.02 9.97
C VAL A 84 13.23 -9.96 9.20
N SER A 85 11.94 -9.71 9.30
CA SER A 85 10.88 -10.40 8.57
C SER A 85 9.95 -9.37 7.96
N ILE A 86 9.66 -9.54 6.68
CA ILE A 86 8.74 -8.73 5.90
C ILE A 86 7.61 -9.66 5.47
N VAL A 87 6.39 -9.28 5.82
CA VAL A 87 5.20 -9.92 5.29
C VAL A 87 4.43 -8.91 4.45
N SER A 88 3.88 -9.38 3.34
CA SER A 88 2.87 -8.63 2.62
C SER A 88 1.68 -8.58 3.56
N ALA A 89 1.48 -7.46 4.23
CA ALA A 89 0.24 -7.20 4.92
C ALA A 89 -0.77 -6.99 3.80
N GLY A 90 -1.43 -8.07 3.36
CA GLY A 90 -2.62 -7.94 2.56
C GLY A 90 -3.50 -6.89 3.25
N SER A 91 -3.72 -5.79 2.55
CA SER A 91 -4.73 -4.77 2.80
C SER A 91 -5.34 -4.79 4.20
N ILE A 92 -4.89 -3.90 5.10
CA ILE A 92 -5.85 -3.31 6.05
C ILE A 92 -6.57 -2.18 5.32
N THR A 93 -7.29 -2.57 4.27
CA THR A 93 -8.50 -1.91 3.79
C THR A 93 -9.42 -3.05 3.31
N SER A 94 -10.28 -3.50 4.22
CA SER A 94 -11.57 -4.16 3.99
C SER A 94 -11.66 -5.22 2.87
N CYS A 95 -11.01 -6.36 3.04
CA CYS A 95 -11.55 -7.65 2.56
C CYS A 95 -11.54 -8.60 3.76
N SER A 96 -12.68 -8.63 4.45
CA SER A 96 -12.76 -9.16 5.80
C SER A 96 -14.03 -10.01 5.87
N PHE A 97 -13.88 -11.32 5.98
CA PHE A 97 -15.01 -12.24 6.12
C PHE A 97 -15.60 -12.15 7.53
N VAL A 98 -16.92 -12.26 7.63
CA VAL A 98 -17.57 -12.67 8.87
C VAL A 98 -17.67 -14.19 8.84
N VAL A 99 -16.96 -14.86 9.74
CA VAL A 99 -16.92 -16.32 9.82
C VAL A 99 -17.68 -16.77 11.06
N SER A 100 -18.62 -17.70 10.89
CA SER A 100 -19.32 -18.32 12.00
C SER A 100 -19.61 -19.78 11.67
N GLY A 101 -19.43 -20.70 12.61
CA GLY A 101 -19.79 -22.09 12.36
C GLY A 101 -18.97 -23.09 13.13
N ALA A 102 -19.14 -24.37 12.82
CA ALA A 102 -18.42 -25.46 13.47
C ALA A 102 -17.79 -26.41 12.44
N ILE A 103 -16.55 -26.80 12.73
CA ILE A 103 -15.73 -27.70 11.92
C ILE A 103 -15.40 -28.93 12.76
N ASN A 104 -15.69 -30.10 12.24
CA ASN A 104 -15.32 -31.39 12.81
C ASN A 104 -13.83 -31.63 12.56
N ILE A 105 -13.10 -32.01 13.61
CA ILE A 105 -11.65 -32.20 13.61
C ILE A 105 -11.28 -33.61 14.08
N ASN A 106 -10.16 -34.14 13.58
CA ASN A 106 -9.72 -35.49 13.87
C ASN A 106 -8.38 -35.49 14.61
N PRO A 107 -8.32 -35.86 15.91
CA PRO A 107 -7.06 -35.87 16.66
C PRO A 107 -6.17 -37.10 16.38
N ASN A 108 -6.52 -37.95 15.41
CA ASN A 108 -5.76 -39.18 15.17
C ASN A 108 -4.41 -38.92 14.48
N ASN A 109 -3.41 -39.69 14.91
CA ASN A 109 -1.97 -39.53 14.69
C ASN A 109 -1.48 -39.76 13.24
N ARG A 110 -2.12 -39.17 12.22
CA ARG A 110 -1.61 -39.13 10.85
C ARG A 110 -1.23 -37.69 10.48
N PRO A 111 -0.18 -37.49 9.66
CA PRO A 111 0.17 -36.18 9.12
C PRO A 111 -0.99 -35.49 8.38
N ASP A 112 -1.90 -36.27 7.79
CA ASP A 112 -3.02 -35.80 6.97
C ASP A 112 -4.16 -35.10 7.73
N TYR A 113 -4.09 -34.99 9.07
CA TYR A 113 -5.14 -34.43 9.93
C TYR A 113 -4.64 -33.19 10.71
N GLU A 114 -4.24 -32.18 9.97
CA GLU A 114 -3.63 -30.94 10.47
C GLU A 114 -4.63 -30.11 11.32
N PHE A 115 -4.26 -29.80 12.56
CA PHE A 115 -5.03 -28.95 13.47
C PHE A 115 -4.12 -28.20 14.44
N SER A 116 -4.23 -26.88 14.45
CA SER A 116 -3.69 -26.02 15.51
C SER A 116 -4.49 -24.73 15.66
N VAL A 117 -4.49 -24.18 16.87
CA VAL A 117 -5.07 -22.89 17.20
C VAL A 117 -4.02 -22.07 17.91
N THR A 118 -3.75 -20.86 17.42
CA THR A 118 -2.84 -19.92 18.07
C THR A 118 -3.64 -18.96 18.95
N LEU A 119 -3.27 -18.87 20.22
CA LEU A 119 -3.87 -17.98 21.21
C LEU A 119 -3.21 -16.58 21.16
N PRO A 120 -3.80 -15.54 21.78
CA PRO A 120 -3.24 -14.18 21.76
C PRO A 120 -1.82 -14.03 22.34
N ASP A 121 -1.37 -14.96 23.17
CA ASP A 121 -0.02 -15.01 23.74
C ASP A 121 0.97 -15.83 22.89
N ASN A 122 0.58 -16.23 21.69
CA ASN A 122 1.27 -17.14 20.76
C ASN A 122 1.43 -18.59 21.24
N SER A 123 0.85 -18.97 22.38
CA SER A 123 0.74 -20.39 22.72
C SER A 123 -0.21 -21.09 21.74
N GLN A 124 -0.04 -22.39 21.55
CA GLN A 124 -0.85 -23.17 20.63
C GLN A 124 -1.61 -24.28 21.35
N ILE A 125 -2.88 -24.45 20.94
CA ILE A 125 -3.64 -25.68 21.19
C ILE A 125 -3.53 -26.50 19.92
N THR A 126 -3.00 -27.69 20.03
CA THR A 126 -2.72 -28.58 18.92
C THR A 126 -3.49 -29.89 19.08
N ARG A 127 -3.35 -30.78 18.09
CA ARG A 127 -3.88 -32.15 18.19
C ARG A 127 -3.39 -32.89 19.44
N ASP A 128 -2.16 -32.63 19.90
CA ASP A 128 -1.54 -33.37 21.01
C ASP A 128 -2.21 -33.02 22.34
N ASP A 129 -2.89 -31.87 22.40
CA ASP A 129 -3.66 -31.42 23.55
C ASP A 129 -5.04 -32.09 23.63
N LEU A 130 -5.63 -32.52 22.50
CA LEU A 130 -6.99 -33.08 22.40
C LEU A 130 -7.10 -34.54 22.89
N THR A 131 -6.54 -34.81 24.07
CA THR A 131 -6.54 -36.10 24.74
C THR A 131 -7.92 -36.47 25.30
N LYS A 132 -8.10 -37.73 25.72
CA LYS A 132 -9.36 -38.19 26.33
C LYS A 132 -9.78 -37.38 27.55
N THR A 133 -8.85 -36.76 28.27
CA THR A 133 -9.10 -36.00 29.51
C THR A 133 -9.14 -34.49 29.28
N TYR A 134 -8.86 -34.03 28.06
CA TYR A 134 -8.89 -32.61 27.74
C TYR A 134 -10.31 -32.07 27.83
N GLN A 135 -10.49 -30.97 28.58
CA GLN A 135 -11.80 -30.39 28.84
C GLN A 135 -12.32 -29.51 27.70
N GLY A 136 -11.48 -29.24 26.68
CA GLY A 136 -11.77 -28.27 25.64
C GLY A 136 -11.20 -26.88 25.96
N TYR A 137 -11.50 -25.93 25.11
CA TYR A 137 -11.10 -24.54 25.24
C TYR A 137 -12.18 -23.62 24.68
N ALA A 138 -12.58 -22.60 25.43
CA ALA A 138 -13.45 -21.54 24.95
C ALA A 138 -12.80 -20.19 25.26
N GLY A 139 -12.47 -19.43 24.22
CA GLY A 139 -11.70 -18.19 24.41
C GLY A 139 -11.23 -17.55 23.10
N PRO A 140 -10.48 -16.45 23.20
CA PRO A 140 -9.97 -15.74 22.03
C PRO A 140 -8.88 -16.56 21.31
N ALA A 141 -8.84 -16.44 19.99
CA ALA A 141 -7.76 -16.98 19.15
C ALA A 141 -7.36 -15.95 18.09
N THR A 142 -6.19 -16.12 17.51
CA THR A 142 -5.66 -15.25 16.44
C THR A 142 -5.54 -15.99 15.10
N LEU A 143 -5.33 -17.30 15.14
CA LEU A 143 -5.24 -18.17 13.97
C LEU A 143 -5.83 -19.55 14.30
N VAL A 144 -6.63 -20.08 13.38
CA VAL A 144 -7.05 -21.48 13.35
C VAL A 144 -6.53 -22.10 12.06
N HIS A 145 -5.70 -23.12 12.18
CA HIS A 145 -5.29 -23.99 11.09
C HIS A 145 -6.04 -25.31 11.21
N VAL A 146 -6.76 -25.72 10.17
CA VAL A 146 -7.61 -26.91 10.25
C VAL A 146 -7.75 -27.62 8.91
N LYS A 147 -7.62 -28.95 8.95
CA LYS A 147 -8.06 -29.87 7.90
C LYS A 147 -9.35 -30.58 8.33
N PRO A 148 -10.51 -30.27 7.73
CA PRO A 148 -11.83 -30.76 8.17
C PRO A 148 -11.97 -32.28 8.08
N LYS A 149 -12.68 -32.87 9.05
CA LYS A 149 -13.09 -34.28 9.02
C LYS A 149 -14.46 -34.40 8.34
N GLY A 150 -14.49 -34.97 7.13
CA GLY A 150 -15.73 -35.25 6.37
C GLY A 150 -16.08 -34.18 5.31
N ASN A 151 -16.90 -34.56 4.31
CA ASN A 151 -17.30 -33.69 3.19
C ASN A 151 -18.58 -32.88 3.49
N GLY A 152 -18.83 -31.86 2.65
CA GLY A 152 -19.71 -30.68 2.79
C GLY A 152 -21.18 -30.77 3.26
N ASN A 153 -21.58 -31.80 4.00
CA ASN A 153 -22.84 -31.87 4.75
C ASN A 153 -22.68 -32.07 6.27
N GLN A 154 -21.45 -32.30 6.77
CA GLN A 154 -21.18 -32.53 8.21
C GLN A 154 -20.55 -31.33 8.92
N ASN A 155 -19.87 -30.45 8.16
CA ASN A 155 -19.27 -29.23 8.66
C ASN A 155 -20.14 -28.05 8.24
N MET A 156 -20.40 -27.12 9.15
CA MET A 156 -21.23 -25.95 8.88
C MET A 156 -20.42 -24.71 9.20
N LEU A 157 -19.63 -24.24 8.23
CA LEU A 157 -18.97 -22.94 8.26
C LEU A 157 -19.77 -21.98 7.40
N LEU A 158 -20.09 -20.82 7.95
CA LEU A 158 -20.71 -19.71 7.25
C LEU A 158 -19.65 -18.64 7.03
N VAL A 159 -19.56 -18.13 5.81
CA VAL A 159 -18.73 -17.00 5.42
C VAL A 159 -19.67 -15.93 4.87
N ASN A 160 -19.70 -14.77 5.51
CA ASN A 160 -20.66 -13.69 5.23
C ASN A 160 -22.11 -14.19 5.25
N SER A 161 -22.44 -15.02 6.25
CA SER A 161 -23.75 -15.67 6.42
C SER A 161 -24.16 -16.64 5.30
N GLN A 162 -23.26 -16.96 4.35
CA GLN A 162 -23.49 -17.97 3.32
C GLN A 162 -22.75 -19.27 3.65
N PRO A 163 -23.32 -20.45 3.36
CA PRO A 163 -22.62 -21.72 3.51
C PRO A 163 -21.29 -21.74 2.75
N PHE A 164 -20.22 -22.05 3.45
CA PHE A 164 -18.89 -22.23 2.88
C PHE A 164 -18.52 -23.71 2.87
N VAL A 165 -18.29 -24.25 1.67
CA VAL A 165 -18.02 -25.68 1.48
C VAL A 165 -16.57 -25.97 1.88
N LEU A 166 -16.42 -26.83 2.89
CA LEU A 166 -15.15 -27.34 3.37
C LEU A 166 -14.86 -28.71 2.76
N TYR A 167 -13.67 -28.88 2.19
CA TYR A 167 -13.19 -30.14 1.63
C TYR A 167 -12.23 -30.84 2.60
N ASN A 168 -12.43 -32.12 2.87
CA ASN A 168 -11.53 -32.89 3.74
C ASN A 168 -10.14 -33.15 3.13
N SER A 169 -9.97 -32.87 1.84
CA SER A 169 -8.70 -32.94 1.12
C SER A 169 -7.83 -31.71 1.33
N SER A 170 -8.42 -30.58 1.75
CA SER A 170 -7.75 -29.28 1.86
C SER A 170 -7.53 -28.85 3.31
N SER A 171 -6.48 -28.07 3.55
CA SER A 171 -6.26 -27.34 4.80
C SER A 171 -6.76 -25.91 4.69
N TYR A 172 -7.15 -25.32 5.82
CA TYR A 172 -7.67 -23.97 5.89
C TYR A 172 -7.02 -23.20 7.03
N ASP A 173 -6.55 -21.99 6.73
CA ASP A 173 -6.08 -21.01 7.72
C ASP A 173 -7.11 -19.90 7.86
N ILE A 174 -7.67 -19.74 9.06
CA ILE A 174 -8.59 -18.65 9.39
C ILE A 174 -7.86 -17.76 10.38
N SER A 175 -7.55 -16.54 9.98
CA SER A 175 -6.91 -15.54 10.86
C SER A 175 -7.83 -14.36 11.08
N SER A 176 -7.84 -13.80 12.29
CA SER A 176 -8.62 -12.60 12.60
C SER A 176 -8.12 -11.95 13.88
N PRO A 177 -8.10 -10.60 13.96
CA PRO A 177 -7.84 -9.90 15.21
C PRO A 177 -8.99 -10.02 16.22
N ASN A 178 -10.19 -10.42 15.77
CA ASN A 178 -11.41 -10.52 16.56
C ASN A 178 -12.05 -11.90 16.35
N MET A 179 -11.38 -12.95 16.84
CA MET A 179 -11.88 -14.33 16.79
C MET A 179 -12.05 -14.92 18.17
N ALA A 180 -13.21 -15.53 18.39
CA ALA A 180 -13.49 -16.43 19.49
C ALA A 180 -13.67 -17.85 18.96
N VAL A 181 -13.08 -18.82 19.65
CA VAL A 181 -13.21 -20.23 19.32
C VAL A 181 -13.76 -21.02 20.50
N ASN A 182 -14.43 -22.13 20.21
CA ASN A 182 -14.82 -23.14 21.19
C ASN A 182 -14.44 -24.52 20.67
N ILE A 183 -13.43 -25.14 21.30
CA ILE A 183 -12.95 -26.48 21.02
C ILE A 183 -13.59 -27.43 22.03
N TYR A 184 -14.35 -28.42 21.57
CA TYR A 184 -15.08 -29.34 22.45
C TYR A 184 -15.20 -30.73 21.83
N ASN A 185 -15.46 -31.73 22.67
CA ASN A 185 -15.88 -33.05 22.22
C ASN A 185 -17.40 -33.17 22.39
N ASP A 186 -18.10 -33.64 21.36
CA ASP A 186 -19.57 -33.70 21.35
C ASP A 186 -20.16 -34.79 22.28
N ARG A 187 -19.31 -35.67 22.84
CA ARG A 187 -19.75 -36.69 23.79
C ARG A 187 -18.69 -36.99 24.86
N ILE A 188 -18.94 -36.48 26.07
CA ILE A 188 -18.17 -36.80 27.26
C ILE A 188 -18.88 -37.88 28.09
N VAL A 189 -18.17 -38.96 28.45
CA VAL A 189 -18.66 -40.02 29.35
C VAL A 189 -17.64 -40.23 30.45
N ASN A 190 -18.06 -40.09 31.71
CA ASN A 190 -17.19 -40.21 32.90
C ASN A 190 -15.93 -39.32 32.82
N GLY A 191 -16.10 -38.07 32.37
CA GLY A 191 -15.00 -37.12 32.20
C GLY A 191 -14.05 -37.43 31.04
N GLN A 192 -14.36 -38.42 30.20
CA GLN A 192 -13.57 -38.78 29.04
C GLN A 192 -14.27 -38.46 27.72
N ALA A 193 -13.54 -37.87 26.78
CA ALA A 193 -13.96 -37.68 25.40
C ALA A 193 -14.15 -39.04 24.70
N LYS A 194 -15.39 -39.32 24.25
CA LYS A 194 -15.80 -40.53 23.53
C LYS A 194 -16.45 -40.24 22.17
N GLY A 195 -16.66 -38.97 21.86
CA GLY A 195 -17.29 -38.49 20.63
C GLY A 195 -16.31 -37.88 19.63
N GLN A 196 -16.83 -37.06 18.73
CA GLN A 196 -16.05 -36.31 17.75
C GLN A 196 -15.59 -34.99 18.35
N TRP A 197 -14.44 -34.52 17.90
CA TRP A 197 -13.92 -33.21 18.28
C TRP A 197 -14.40 -32.17 17.28
N TRP A 198 -14.74 -31.00 17.80
CA TRP A 198 -15.27 -29.89 17.05
C TRP A 198 -14.54 -28.61 17.45
N ILE A 199 -14.40 -27.70 16.50
CA ILE A 199 -14.08 -26.31 16.75
C ILE A 199 -15.20 -25.43 16.19
N SER A 200 -15.87 -24.69 17.07
CA SER A 200 -16.71 -23.57 16.64
C SER A 200 -15.89 -22.30 16.55
N ILE A 201 -16.12 -21.51 15.51
CA ILE A 201 -15.41 -20.27 15.24
C ILE A 201 -16.46 -19.17 15.10
N THR A 202 -16.21 -18.03 15.74
CA THR A 202 -16.91 -16.77 15.47
C THR A 202 -15.85 -15.70 15.30
N ALA A 203 -15.73 -15.15 14.10
CA ALA A 203 -14.72 -14.17 13.78
C ALA A 203 -15.30 -13.05 12.92
N THR A 204 -15.00 -11.81 13.27
CA THR A 204 -15.21 -10.66 12.39
C THR A 204 -13.86 -10.26 11.79
N SER A 205 -13.90 -9.68 10.60
CA SER A 205 -12.68 -9.28 9.90
C SER A 205 -11.68 -10.40 9.67
N ALA A 206 -12.19 -11.60 9.37
CA ALA A 206 -11.37 -12.77 9.15
C ALA A 206 -10.79 -12.84 7.74
N GLN A 207 -9.61 -13.40 7.62
CA GLN A 207 -9.03 -13.87 6.36
C GLN A 207 -9.10 -15.39 6.35
N ILE A 208 -9.35 -15.96 5.18
CA ILE A 208 -9.34 -17.40 4.98
C ILE A 208 -8.33 -17.72 3.88
N SER A 209 -7.44 -18.66 4.13
CA SER A 209 -6.62 -19.31 3.12
C SER A 209 -7.03 -20.77 3.01
N GLN A 210 -6.95 -21.34 1.80
CA GLN A 210 -7.14 -22.74 1.50
C GLN A 210 -5.85 -23.27 0.87
N ASP A 211 -5.26 -24.32 1.45
CA ASP A 211 -4.02 -24.94 0.97
C ASP A 211 -2.85 -23.94 0.78
N GLY A 212 -2.84 -22.85 1.58
CA GLY A 212 -1.84 -21.78 1.52
C GLY A 212 -2.24 -20.59 0.64
N ASP A 213 -3.29 -20.71 -0.17
CA ASP A 213 -3.80 -19.65 -1.04
C ASP A 213 -4.94 -18.87 -0.35
N LEU A 214 -4.78 -17.54 -0.22
CA LEU A 214 -5.85 -16.67 0.31
C LEU A 214 -7.09 -16.75 -0.58
N LEU A 215 -8.24 -17.06 0.03
CA LEU A 215 -9.50 -17.11 -0.69
C LEU A 215 -9.95 -15.71 -1.05
N PRO A 216 -10.27 -15.44 -2.33
CA PRO A 216 -10.85 -14.17 -2.73
C PRO A 216 -12.22 -14.04 -2.09
N GLY A 217 -12.52 -12.85 -1.55
CA GLY A 217 -13.85 -12.49 -1.08
C GLY A 217 -14.88 -12.71 -2.18
N GLY A 218 -15.69 -13.77 -2.06
CA GLY A 218 -16.86 -14.09 -2.88
C GLY A 218 -16.93 -13.46 -4.28
N GLY A 219 -16.36 -14.16 -5.28
CA GLY A 219 -16.52 -13.86 -6.69
C GLY A 219 -15.66 -14.80 -7.54
N GLN A 220 -16.24 -15.90 -8.03
CA GLN A 220 -15.57 -16.77 -9.01
C GLN A 220 -15.46 -16.06 -10.36
N SER A 221 -14.25 -15.77 -10.81
CA SER A 221 -13.66 -16.20 -12.09
C SER A 221 -12.34 -15.46 -12.30
N GLY A 222 -11.35 -16.16 -12.89
CA GLY A 222 -9.97 -15.70 -13.02
C GLY A 222 -9.83 -14.26 -13.52
N GLY A 223 -9.15 -13.45 -12.72
CA GLY A 223 -8.79 -12.06 -12.95
C GLY A 223 -8.28 -11.52 -11.63
N GLY A 224 -7.07 -10.97 -11.57
CA GLY A 224 -6.57 -10.36 -10.34
C GLY A 224 -7.55 -9.29 -9.87
N VAL A 225 -7.96 -9.34 -8.60
CA VAL A 225 -8.74 -8.25 -8.01
C VAL A 225 -7.76 -7.12 -7.75
N GLY A 226 -7.95 -5.97 -8.43
CA GLY A 226 -7.13 -4.79 -8.21
C GLY A 226 -7.13 -4.41 -6.73
N GLN A 227 -5.97 -4.07 -6.19
CA GLN A 227 -5.81 -3.68 -4.79
C GLN A 227 -5.66 -2.16 -4.67
N SER A 228 -6.09 -1.62 -3.53
CA SER A 228 -5.91 -0.21 -3.15
C SER A 228 -4.44 0.21 -3.19
N GLN A 229 -3.55 -0.60 -2.62
CA GLN A 229 -2.10 -0.55 -2.75
C GLN A 229 -1.48 -1.70 -1.91
N LYS A 230 -0.39 -2.33 -2.34
CA LYS A 230 0.32 -3.32 -1.51
C LYS A 230 0.91 -2.64 -0.25
N GLN A 231 0.59 -3.18 0.92
CA GLN A 231 1.14 -2.76 2.22
C GLN A 231 2.01 -3.87 2.81
N TYR A 232 2.94 -3.46 3.66
CA TYR A 232 3.94 -4.34 4.27
C TYR A 232 3.96 -4.16 5.78
N SER A 233 4.12 -5.26 6.48
CA SER A 233 4.51 -5.25 7.89
C SER A 233 5.96 -5.73 8.00
N ILE A 234 6.77 -4.95 8.69
CA ILE A 234 8.19 -5.21 8.90
C ILE A 234 8.39 -5.43 10.39
N VAL A 235 8.98 -6.57 10.76
CA VAL A 235 9.40 -6.86 12.12
C VAL A 235 10.90 -7.02 12.11
N SER A 236 11.63 -6.21 12.89
CA SER A 236 13.05 -6.39 13.11
C SER A 236 13.37 -6.56 14.59
N THR A 237 14.18 -7.56 14.92
CA THR A 237 14.71 -7.79 16.26
C THR A 237 16.22 -7.62 16.24
N GLY A 238 16.72 -6.61 16.93
CA GLY A 238 18.14 -6.36 17.14
C GLY A 238 18.62 -7.02 18.41
N THR A 239 19.80 -7.63 18.36
CA THR A 239 20.43 -8.31 19.49
C THR A 239 21.89 -7.91 19.65
N VAL A 240 22.29 -7.58 20.88
CA VAL A 240 23.69 -7.26 21.22
C VAL A 240 23.96 -7.67 22.66
N ARG A 241 25.08 -8.38 22.91
CA ARG A 241 25.56 -8.73 24.26
C ARG A 241 24.48 -9.31 25.21
N GLY A 242 23.56 -10.12 24.65
CA GLY A 242 22.47 -10.77 25.41
C GLY A 242 21.21 -9.92 25.63
N GLN A 243 21.19 -8.66 25.18
CA GLN A 243 19.98 -7.83 25.11
C GLN A 243 19.32 -7.98 23.73
N ALA A 244 17.99 -7.90 23.70
CA ALA A 244 17.19 -7.94 22.48
C ALA A 244 16.09 -6.88 22.53
N ARG A 245 15.85 -6.20 21.41
CA ARG A 245 14.73 -5.26 21.22
C ARG A 245 14.08 -5.50 19.87
N SER A 246 12.77 -5.32 19.80
CA SER A 246 12.00 -5.52 18.58
C SER A 246 11.29 -4.24 18.16
N VAL A 247 11.38 -3.93 16.87
CA VAL A 247 10.65 -2.84 16.23
C VAL A 247 9.70 -3.44 15.22
N ILE A 248 8.45 -3.00 15.25
CA ILE A 248 7.41 -3.39 14.31
C ILE A 248 6.95 -2.13 13.57
N VAL A 249 6.98 -2.17 12.24
CA VAL A 249 6.43 -1.13 11.38
C VAL A 249 5.30 -1.72 10.54
N GLU A 250 4.07 -1.30 10.84
CA GLU A 250 2.86 -1.75 10.15
C GLU A 250 2.39 -0.70 9.14
N GLY A 251 1.95 -1.14 7.96
CA GLY A 251 1.35 -0.26 6.96
C GLY A 251 2.38 0.49 6.11
N THR A 252 3.61 -0.02 6.03
CA THR A 252 4.62 0.49 5.10
C THR A 252 4.11 0.29 3.67
N LYS A 253 4.15 1.33 2.84
CA LYS A 253 3.72 1.28 1.45
C LYS A 253 4.72 2.00 0.56
N ARG A 254 4.80 1.61 -0.70
CA ARG A 254 5.60 2.36 -1.69
C ARG A 254 4.88 3.67 -1.99
N LYS A 255 5.59 4.74 -2.27
CA LYS A 255 4.96 5.86 -2.97
C LYS A 255 4.65 5.44 -4.40
N THR A 256 3.70 6.13 -5.02
CA THR A 256 3.37 5.92 -6.43
C THR A 256 3.68 7.15 -7.24
N TRP A 257 3.67 6.96 -8.54
CA TRP A 257 3.68 8.06 -9.50
C TRP A 257 2.51 9.03 -9.30
N ALA A 258 1.48 8.66 -8.53
CA ALA A 258 0.36 9.53 -8.20
C ALA A 258 0.71 10.69 -7.24
N ASP A 259 1.93 10.72 -6.70
CA ASP A 259 2.45 11.81 -5.83
C ASP A 259 2.98 13.02 -6.64
N PHE A 260 2.78 13.05 -7.96
CA PHE A 260 3.18 14.18 -8.82
C PHE A 260 1.96 14.94 -9.32
N ALA A 261 1.95 16.27 -9.14
CA ALA A 261 1.03 17.13 -9.90
C ALA A 261 1.43 17.14 -11.37
N LEU A 262 2.73 17.16 -11.63
CA LEU A 262 3.28 17.08 -12.96
C LEU A 262 4.68 16.45 -12.94
N TRP A 263 4.87 15.41 -13.73
CA TRP A 263 6.18 14.86 -14.04
C TRP A 263 6.34 14.73 -15.54
N SER A 264 7.50 15.11 -16.08
CA SER A 264 7.83 14.86 -17.47
C SER A 264 9.27 14.45 -17.70
N ASN A 265 9.53 13.38 -18.46
CA ASN A 265 10.89 13.09 -18.89
C ASN A 265 11.39 14.22 -19.80
N ASN A 266 10.60 14.59 -20.83
CA ASN A 266 10.83 15.76 -21.66
C ASN A 266 9.70 16.79 -21.51
N ASN A 267 9.99 17.92 -20.87
CA ASN A 267 9.05 19.01 -20.64
C ASN A 267 8.74 19.83 -21.90
N ARG A 268 9.56 19.73 -22.95
CA ARG A 268 9.55 20.62 -24.12
C ARG A 268 9.60 22.10 -23.72
N ASN A 269 9.43 22.99 -24.70
CA ASN A 269 9.38 24.44 -24.50
C ASN A 269 7.97 24.89 -24.12
N ILE A 270 7.34 24.18 -23.17
CA ILE A 270 6.00 24.47 -22.67
C ILE A 270 6.12 25.20 -21.34
N TYR A 271 5.60 26.44 -21.31
CA TYR A 271 5.71 27.35 -20.18
C TYR A 271 4.71 27.03 -19.07
N PHE A 272 5.18 27.12 -17.83
CA PHE A 272 4.36 27.48 -16.68
C PHE A 272 4.16 28.98 -16.70
N LYS A 273 2.91 29.43 -16.68
CA LYS A 273 2.58 30.85 -16.88
C LYS A 273 1.83 31.45 -15.70
N SER A 274 1.70 32.77 -15.72
CA SER A 274 0.90 33.53 -14.75
C SER A 274 -0.46 32.91 -14.43
N GLY A 275 -0.80 32.92 -13.14
CA GLY A 275 -2.05 32.39 -12.61
C GLY A 275 -2.10 30.86 -12.43
N GLU A 276 -1.12 30.10 -12.94
CA GLU A 276 -1.07 28.65 -12.73
C GLU A 276 -0.61 28.30 -11.31
N LYS A 277 -1.29 27.33 -10.67
CA LYS A 277 -1.02 26.89 -9.31
C LYS A 277 -0.85 25.38 -9.23
N PHE A 278 0.27 24.92 -8.66
CA PHE A 278 0.59 23.49 -8.53
C PHE A 278 0.72 23.09 -7.06
N TYR A 279 -0.20 22.25 -6.59
CA TYR A 279 -0.29 21.80 -5.19
C TYR A 279 0.43 20.47 -4.91
N GLY A 280 0.93 19.80 -5.94
CA GLY A 280 1.73 18.58 -5.84
C GLY A 280 3.14 18.77 -6.41
N ARG A 281 3.98 17.75 -6.27
CA ARG A 281 5.37 17.79 -6.74
C ARG A 281 5.43 18.05 -8.24
N VAL A 282 6.41 18.84 -8.67
CA VAL A 282 6.71 19.09 -10.08
C VAL A 282 8.12 18.65 -10.40
N HIS A 283 8.29 17.87 -11.46
CA HIS A 283 9.59 17.38 -11.90
C HIS A 283 9.71 17.37 -13.42
N ALA A 284 10.91 17.67 -13.94
CA ALA A 284 11.29 17.22 -15.27
C ALA A 284 12.75 16.79 -15.37
N ASN A 285 13.05 15.81 -16.23
CA ASN A 285 14.44 15.50 -16.55
C ASN A 285 15.07 16.59 -17.43
N THR A 286 14.26 17.28 -18.24
CA THR A 286 14.70 18.41 -19.08
C THR A 286 14.35 19.78 -18.49
N CYS A 287 14.78 20.84 -19.18
CA CYS A 287 14.52 22.24 -18.83
C CYS A 287 13.02 22.55 -18.58
N LEU A 288 12.73 23.19 -17.45
CA LEU A 288 11.43 23.79 -17.13
C LEU A 288 11.41 25.25 -17.62
N TYR A 289 10.29 25.70 -18.19
CA TYR A 289 10.13 27.04 -18.76
C TYR A 289 9.12 27.85 -17.94
N PHE A 290 9.48 29.06 -17.52
CA PHE A 290 8.66 29.90 -16.64
C PHE A 290 8.37 31.27 -17.25
N SER A 291 7.16 31.80 -17.04
CA SER A 291 6.75 33.13 -17.45
C SER A 291 5.76 33.72 -16.46
N GLY A 292 5.97 34.96 -16.02
CA GLY A 292 5.11 35.62 -15.04
C GLY A 292 5.16 34.97 -13.66
N ASP A 293 3.99 34.80 -13.02
CA ASP A 293 3.82 34.46 -11.60
C ASP A 293 3.18 33.08 -11.29
N PRO A 294 3.59 31.97 -11.92
CA PRO A 294 3.13 30.65 -11.49
C PRO A 294 3.56 30.37 -10.03
N GLU A 295 2.71 29.66 -9.31
CA GLU A 295 2.88 29.37 -7.88
C GLU A 295 2.98 27.86 -7.62
N PHE A 296 4.03 27.44 -6.93
CA PHE A 296 4.31 26.04 -6.59
C PHE A 296 4.36 25.83 -5.08
N PHE A 297 3.43 25.04 -4.56
CA PHE A 297 3.28 24.76 -3.13
C PHE A 297 4.15 23.60 -2.64
N GLU A 298 4.63 22.77 -3.57
CA GLU A 298 5.52 21.65 -3.29
C GLU A 298 6.87 21.80 -3.99
N LYS A 299 7.77 20.88 -3.66
CA LYS A 299 9.12 20.84 -4.22
C LYS A 299 9.06 20.76 -5.75
N VAL A 300 9.76 21.69 -6.40
CA VAL A 300 10.01 21.69 -7.84
C VAL A 300 11.42 21.19 -8.10
N THR A 301 11.58 20.27 -9.04
CA THR A 301 12.88 19.67 -9.36
C THR A 301 13.13 19.58 -10.86
N SER A 302 14.40 19.70 -11.25
CA SER A 302 14.82 19.50 -12.63
C SER A 302 16.16 18.80 -12.69
N ALA A 303 16.31 17.76 -13.52
CA ALA A 303 17.63 17.17 -13.78
C ALA A 303 18.49 18.07 -14.67
N TYR A 304 17.86 18.95 -15.46
CA TYR A 304 18.55 19.99 -16.21
C TYR A 304 19.05 21.10 -15.29
N ASN A 305 20.33 21.48 -15.45
CA ASN A 305 20.99 22.54 -14.70
C ASN A 305 20.66 23.93 -15.28
N GLY A 306 19.38 24.31 -15.26
CA GLY A 306 18.91 25.60 -15.77
C GLY A 306 17.39 25.67 -15.85
N TYR A 307 16.90 26.76 -16.44
CA TYR A 307 15.49 26.96 -16.76
C TYR A 307 15.38 27.90 -17.96
N GLY A 308 14.26 27.85 -18.67
CA GLY A 308 13.91 28.79 -19.72
C GLY A 308 12.97 29.88 -19.22
N GLY A 309 13.00 31.06 -19.86
CA GLY A 309 12.17 32.20 -19.47
C GLY A 309 12.70 32.90 -18.22
N SER A 310 11.81 33.29 -17.30
CA SER A 310 12.13 34.07 -16.11
C SER A 310 11.53 33.45 -14.85
N THR A 311 12.29 33.48 -13.75
CA THR A 311 11.81 33.04 -12.42
C THR A 311 11.57 34.20 -11.45
N ASN A 312 11.69 35.45 -11.89
CA ASN A 312 11.65 36.63 -11.02
C ASN A 312 10.35 36.78 -10.22
N GLU A 313 9.22 36.42 -10.83
CA GLU A 313 7.88 36.50 -10.23
C GLU A 313 7.34 35.13 -9.79
N VAL A 314 8.10 34.06 -10.02
CA VAL A 314 7.69 32.69 -9.71
C VAL A 314 7.79 32.44 -8.21
N ILE A 315 6.74 31.87 -7.62
CA ILE A 315 6.69 31.58 -6.20
C ILE A 315 6.98 30.09 -5.98
N PHE A 316 8.11 29.78 -5.34
CA PHE A 316 8.49 28.42 -4.94
C PHE A 316 8.45 28.25 -3.42
N HIS A 317 7.32 27.80 -2.86
CA HIS A 317 7.14 27.67 -1.41
C HIS A 317 8.12 26.68 -0.76
N LYS A 318 8.46 25.59 -1.47
CA LYS A 318 9.44 24.57 -1.01
C LYS A 318 10.72 24.52 -1.85
N GLY A 319 10.97 25.59 -2.62
CA GLY A 319 12.18 25.76 -3.41
C GLY A 319 12.20 24.99 -4.75
N PHE A 320 13.15 25.39 -5.60
CA PHE A 320 13.41 24.80 -6.91
C PHE A 320 14.84 24.23 -6.97
N ILE A 321 14.95 22.90 -6.89
CA ILE A 321 16.25 22.20 -6.85
C ILE A 321 16.67 21.72 -8.24
N LYS A 322 17.88 22.09 -8.64
CA LYS A 322 18.50 21.70 -9.91
C LYS A 322 20.04 21.83 -9.84
N PRO A 323 20.80 20.95 -10.51
CA PRO A 323 20.32 19.70 -11.09
C PRO A 323 20.01 18.66 -10.00
N VAL A 324 19.02 17.80 -10.24
CA VAL A 324 18.82 16.55 -9.50
C VAL A 324 19.15 15.35 -10.40
N ASN A 325 19.19 14.14 -9.85
CA ASN A 325 19.31 12.94 -10.68
C ASN A 325 18.07 12.77 -11.58
N THR A 326 18.27 12.19 -12.76
CA THR A 326 17.17 11.83 -13.65
C THR A 326 16.32 10.73 -13.03
N ASP A 327 15.01 10.88 -13.15
CA ASP A 327 14.04 9.86 -12.77
C ASP A 327 13.52 9.13 -14.02
N SER A 328 12.94 7.94 -13.90
CA SER A 328 12.51 7.16 -15.07
C SER A 328 11.28 6.31 -14.82
N MET A 329 10.35 6.32 -15.78
CA MET A 329 9.21 5.40 -15.82
C MET A 329 9.58 4.00 -16.34
N ALA A 330 10.87 3.69 -16.51
CA ALA A 330 11.34 2.39 -16.97
C ALA A 330 10.80 1.21 -16.13
N ASP A 331 10.57 1.42 -14.84
CA ASP A 331 10.09 0.39 -13.91
C ASP A 331 8.57 0.18 -13.92
N VAL A 332 7.80 0.96 -14.70
CA VAL A 332 6.35 0.73 -14.85
C VAL A 332 6.11 -0.61 -15.57
N ASP A 333 5.58 -1.59 -14.83
CA ASP A 333 5.37 -2.96 -15.30
C ASP A 333 3.91 -3.22 -15.73
N PHE A 334 3.69 -3.20 -17.04
CA PHE A 334 2.38 -3.49 -17.63
C PHE A 334 2.00 -4.98 -17.57
N THR A 335 2.95 -5.89 -17.37
CA THR A 335 2.66 -7.32 -17.17
C THR A 335 1.98 -7.52 -15.82
N SER A 336 2.52 -6.87 -14.77
CA SER A 336 1.89 -6.84 -13.44
C SER A 336 0.52 -6.16 -13.48
N LEU A 337 0.39 -4.98 -14.12
CA LEU A 337 -0.90 -4.30 -14.27
C LEU A 337 -1.95 -5.15 -14.98
N ARG A 338 -1.56 -5.90 -16.02
CA ARG A 338 -2.46 -6.84 -16.71
C ARG A 338 -2.86 -8.01 -15.83
N SER A 339 -1.93 -8.53 -15.03
CA SER A 339 -2.17 -9.68 -14.15
C SER A 339 -3.10 -9.32 -12.98
N SER A 340 -3.00 -8.09 -12.49
CA SER A 340 -3.88 -7.50 -11.46
C SER A 340 -5.20 -6.95 -12.03
N ALA A 341 -5.46 -7.09 -13.34
CA ALA A 341 -6.65 -6.54 -13.96
C ALA A 341 -7.91 -7.32 -13.58
N THR A 342 -8.92 -6.60 -13.09
CA THR A 342 -10.27 -7.12 -12.84
C THR A 342 -10.98 -7.45 -14.13
N MET A 343 -10.74 -6.66 -15.18
CA MET A 343 -11.31 -6.87 -16.51
C MET A 343 -10.22 -6.73 -17.57
N VAL A 344 -10.16 -7.68 -18.50
CA VAL A 344 -9.27 -7.62 -19.66
C VAL A 344 -10.06 -7.63 -20.95
N PHE A 345 -9.82 -6.61 -21.76
CA PHE A 345 -10.34 -6.46 -23.11
C PHE A 345 -9.21 -6.58 -24.13
N THR A 346 -9.58 -6.94 -25.35
CA THR A 346 -8.68 -6.86 -26.51
C THR A 346 -9.33 -5.97 -27.57
N GLY A 347 -8.50 -5.24 -28.33
CA GLY A 347 -8.98 -4.28 -29.32
C GLY A 347 -9.63 -3.05 -28.69
N THR A 348 -10.19 -2.20 -29.56
CA THR A 348 -10.76 -0.91 -29.16
C THR A 348 -11.92 -1.12 -28.19
N THR A 349 -11.88 -0.39 -27.08
CA THR A 349 -12.89 -0.48 -26.02
C THR A 349 -13.40 0.90 -25.65
N TYR A 350 -14.71 1.10 -25.64
CA TYR A 350 -15.36 2.31 -25.16
C TYR A 350 -15.86 2.06 -23.75
N ILE A 351 -15.57 2.97 -22.82
CA ILE A 351 -15.90 2.89 -21.42
C ILE A 351 -16.52 4.22 -21.00
N ALA A 352 -17.83 4.22 -20.75
CA ALA A 352 -18.54 5.38 -20.20
C ALA A 352 -18.92 5.12 -18.74
N PHE A 353 -18.41 5.94 -17.83
CA PHE A 353 -18.79 5.89 -16.41
C PHE A 353 -20.15 6.56 -16.19
N SER A 354 -21.01 5.91 -15.41
CA SER A 354 -22.38 6.34 -15.14
C SER A 354 -22.72 6.10 -13.67
N GLY A 355 -22.09 6.87 -12.78
CA GLY A 355 -22.14 6.67 -11.33
C GLY A 355 -21.44 5.38 -10.96
N THR A 356 -22.13 4.52 -10.21
CA THR A 356 -21.61 3.22 -9.74
C THR A 356 -21.55 2.15 -10.84
N ASN A 357 -21.89 2.51 -12.07
CA ASN A 357 -21.92 1.62 -13.23
C ASN A 357 -20.97 2.11 -14.33
N MET A 358 -20.60 1.21 -15.21
CA MET A 358 -19.91 1.49 -16.47
C MET A 358 -20.66 0.86 -17.64
N ILE A 359 -20.69 1.58 -18.77
CA ILE A 359 -21.27 1.17 -20.03
C ILE A 359 -20.11 0.91 -21.00
N ILE A 360 -20.00 -0.33 -21.47
CA ILE A 360 -18.87 -0.82 -22.26
C ILE A 360 -19.32 -1.22 -23.65
N SER A 361 -18.61 -0.73 -24.67
CA SER A 361 -18.72 -1.21 -26.04
C SER A 361 -17.38 -1.81 -26.48
N ASN A 362 -17.40 -3.05 -26.94
CA ASN A 362 -16.23 -3.76 -27.45
C ASN A 362 -16.67 -4.75 -28.53
N SER A 363 -16.17 -4.54 -29.75
CA SER A 363 -16.57 -5.30 -30.95
C SER A 363 -16.25 -6.79 -30.83
N ARG A 364 -15.11 -7.13 -30.21
CA ARG A 364 -14.60 -8.50 -30.04
C ARG A 364 -15.35 -9.29 -28.97
N ARG A 365 -16.03 -8.60 -28.05
CA ARG A 365 -16.99 -9.19 -27.11
C ARG A 365 -18.42 -9.24 -27.67
N GLY A 366 -18.67 -8.64 -28.83
CA GLY A 366 -20.03 -8.46 -29.37
C GLY A 366 -20.87 -7.46 -28.56
N TRP A 367 -20.23 -6.55 -27.83
CA TRP A 367 -20.90 -5.61 -26.93
C TRP A 367 -21.03 -4.23 -27.57
N SER A 368 -22.25 -3.72 -27.67
CA SER A 368 -22.54 -2.37 -28.14
C SER A 368 -22.89 -1.39 -27.01
N SER A 369 -23.40 -1.89 -25.88
CA SER A 369 -23.73 -1.10 -24.67
C SER A 369 -23.89 -2.02 -23.46
N TYR A 370 -22.86 -2.79 -23.13
CA TYR A 370 -22.89 -3.69 -21.99
C TYR A 370 -22.77 -2.89 -20.68
N VAL A 371 -23.79 -2.94 -19.84
CA VAL A 371 -23.81 -2.24 -18.54
C VAL A 371 -23.39 -3.22 -17.45
N THR A 372 -22.47 -2.78 -16.60
CA THR A 372 -22.04 -3.51 -15.40
C THR A 372 -21.77 -2.54 -14.26
N ASN A 373 -21.92 -3.01 -13.03
CA ASN A 373 -21.45 -2.27 -11.86
C ASN A 373 -19.92 -2.14 -11.91
N ILE A 374 -19.40 -1.11 -11.26
CA ILE A 374 -17.96 -0.92 -11.05
C ILE A 374 -17.53 -1.82 -9.88
N PRO A 375 -16.65 -2.82 -10.10
CA PRO A 375 -16.09 -3.60 -9.01
C PRO A 375 -15.29 -2.72 -8.04
N PRO A 376 -15.22 -3.07 -6.75
CA PRO A 376 -14.30 -2.41 -5.83
C PRO A 376 -12.87 -2.49 -6.37
N TYR A 377 -12.15 -1.37 -6.32
CA TYR A 377 -10.75 -1.26 -6.77
C TYR A 377 -10.51 -1.81 -8.19
N CYS A 378 -11.41 -1.45 -9.13
CA CYS A 378 -11.41 -2.00 -10.47
C CYS A 378 -10.14 -1.62 -11.26
N VAL A 379 -9.52 -2.62 -11.90
CA VAL A 379 -8.49 -2.39 -12.90
C VAL A 379 -8.98 -2.94 -14.24
N ILE A 380 -9.03 -2.08 -15.25
CA ILE A 380 -9.43 -2.43 -16.62
C ILE A 380 -8.19 -2.39 -17.49
N TYR A 381 -7.83 -3.51 -18.10
CA TYR A 381 -6.71 -3.59 -19.05
C TYR A 381 -7.23 -3.78 -20.47
N VAL A 382 -6.88 -2.89 -21.39
CA VAL A 382 -7.22 -2.99 -22.81
C VAL A 382 -5.95 -3.34 -23.60
N ALA A 383 -5.87 -4.60 -24.02
CA ALA A 383 -4.72 -5.16 -24.70
C ALA A 383 -4.83 -5.06 -26.23
N ASN A 384 -3.69 -5.06 -26.90
CA ASN A 384 -3.64 -5.29 -28.34
C ASN A 384 -4.16 -6.69 -28.66
N ALA A 385 -4.84 -6.83 -29.79
CA ALA A 385 -5.24 -8.13 -30.31
C ALA A 385 -4.19 -8.67 -31.29
N SER A 386 -4.07 -10.00 -31.37
CA SER A 386 -3.09 -10.66 -32.23
C SER A 386 -3.50 -10.76 -33.71
N SER A 387 -4.78 -10.58 -34.02
CA SER A 387 -5.35 -10.73 -35.38
C SER A 387 -6.71 -10.04 -35.52
N GLY A 388 -7.13 -9.73 -36.74
CA GLY A 388 -8.40 -9.03 -37.06
C GLY A 388 -8.20 -7.56 -37.47
N SER A 389 -9.28 -6.82 -37.70
CA SER A 389 -9.22 -5.40 -38.10
C SER A 389 -9.10 -4.43 -36.91
N ASP A 390 -9.62 -4.81 -35.74
CA ASP A 390 -9.61 -4.00 -34.51
C ASP A 390 -8.44 -4.42 -33.61
N LEU A 391 -7.20 -4.15 -34.04
CA LEU A 391 -5.99 -4.67 -33.41
C LEU A 391 -5.51 -3.87 -32.19
N TYR A 392 -5.81 -2.58 -32.17
CA TYR A 392 -5.23 -1.66 -31.21
C TYR A 392 -5.97 -1.70 -29.88
N GLY A 393 -5.24 -1.87 -28.79
CA GLY A 393 -5.75 -1.82 -27.42
C GLY A 393 -6.01 -0.39 -26.97
N ASP A 394 -6.80 0.36 -27.72
CA ASP A 394 -7.17 1.74 -27.40
C ASP A 394 -8.42 1.78 -26.50
N ALA A 395 -8.43 2.68 -25.52
CA ALA A 395 -9.60 2.90 -24.66
C ALA A 395 -10.18 4.30 -24.89
N TYR A 396 -11.49 4.39 -25.13
CA TYR A 396 -12.21 5.66 -25.18
C TYR A 396 -12.96 5.85 -23.86
N VAL A 397 -12.70 6.94 -23.15
CA VAL A 397 -13.21 7.15 -21.78
C VAL A 397 -13.98 8.47 -21.66
N ALA A 398 -15.06 8.43 -20.88
CA ALA A 398 -15.89 9.59 -20.52
C ALA A 398 -16.83 9.25 -19.35
N GLY A 399 -17.48 10.25 -18.77
CA GLY A 399 -18.62 10.09 -17.87
C GLY A 399 -18.39 10.54 -16.43
N VAL A 400 -19.27 10.08 -15.56
CA VAL A 400 -19.29 10.38 -14.11
C VAL A 400 -18.96 9.10 -13.36
N LEU A 401 -17.89 9.10 -12.57
CA LEU A 401 -17.41 7.94 -11.81
C LEU A 401 -17.83 8.04 -10.35
N ASP A 402 -18.50 7.02 -9.84
CA ASP A 402 -18.68 6.74 -8.40
C ASP A 402 -17.94 5.43 -8.09
N GLY A 403 -16.81 5.54 -7.40
CA GLY A 403 -15.90 4.45 -7.09
C GLY A 403 -14.46 4.61 -7.60
N ARG A 404 -13.70 3.52 -7.55
CA ARG A 404 -12.25 3.52 -7.79
C ARG A 404 -11.86 2.65 -8.97
N VAL A 405 -11.29 3.27 -10.02
CA VAL A 405 -10.96 2.60 -11.28
C VAL A 405 -9.57 3.01 -11.76
N THR A 406 -8.81 2.07 -12.28
CA THR A 406 -7.62 2.33 -13.11
C THR A 406 -7.80 1.70 -14.49
N VAL A 407 -7.76 2.53 -15.53
CA VAL A 407 -7.79 2.08 -16.94
C VAL A 407 -6.37 2.04 -17.47
N VAL A 408 -5.97 0.88 -17.98
CA VAL A 408 -4.64 0.60 -18.52
C VAL A 408 -4.76 0.18 -19.98
N THR A 409 -3.92 0.71 -20.86
CA THR A 409 -3.96 0.38 -22.30
C THR A 409 -2.60 -0.04 -22.84
N ASP A 410 -2.61 -0.98 -23.78
CA ASP A 410 -1.43 -1.34 -24.58
C ASP A 410 -1.05 -0.26 -25.60
N ARG A 411 -1.97 0.66 -25.92
CA ARG A 411 -1.74 1.78 -26.84
C ARG A 411 -2.27 3.08 -26.25
N ASP A 412 -3.33 3.71 -26.79
CA ASP A 412 -3.75 5.06 -26.42
C ASP A 412 -4.98 5.06 -25.49
N ILE A 413 -5.10 6.08 -24.65
CA ILE A 413 -6.37 6.42 -23.97
C ILE A 413 -6.90 7.70 -24.60
N LEU A 414 -8.14 7.68 -25.09
CA LEU A 414 -8.81 8.79 -25.74
C LEU A 414 -9.93 9.31 -24.84
N ILE A 415 -9.76 10.50 -24.29
CA ILE A 415 -10.78 11.20 -23.49
C ILE A 415 -11.73 11.87 -24.48
N THR A 416 -13.00 11.47 -24.46
CA THR A 416 -13.99 11.91 -25.46
C THR A 416 -14.99 12.93 -24.95
N ASN A 417 -15.12 13.07 -23.63
CA ASN A 417 -15.97 14.03 -22.95
C ASN A 417 -15.45 14.25 -21.52
N HIS A 418 -16.21 14.94 -20.67
CA HIS A 418 -15.90 15.09 -19.25
C HIS A 418 -15.61 13.74 -18.58
N LEU A 419 -14.64 13.74 -17.69
CA LEU A 419 -14.40 12.70 -16.69
C LEU A 419 -14.49 13.40 -15.33
N VAL A 420 -15.53 13.13 -14.57
CA VAL A 420 -15.76 13.76 -13.26
C VAL A 420 -16.11 12.72 -12.21
N TYR A 421 -15.88 13.05 -10.95
CA TYR A 421 -16.29 12.24 -9.80
C TYR A 421 -17.73 12.56 -9.44
N ALA A 422 -18.51 11.55 -9.07
CA ALA A 422 -19.87 11.71 -8.59
C ALA A 422 -19.88 12.52 -7.27
N SER A 423 -18.86 12.31 -6.44
CA SER A 423 -18.58 13.08 -5.24
C SER A 423 -17.26 13.86 -5.41
N ASP A 424 -17.35 15.18 -5.66
CA ASP A 424 -16.16 16.00 -5.89
C ASP A 424 -15.36 16.21 -4.58
N PRO A 425 -14.10 15.71 -4.49
CA PRO A 425 -13.27 15.78 -3.28
C PRO A 425 -12.94 17.21 -2.84
N LYS A 426 -13.01 18.19 -3.74
CA LYS A 426 -12.78 19.61 -3.41
C LYS A 426 -13.90 20.18 -2.55
N THR A 427 -15.09 19.60 -2.65
CA THR A 427 -16.28 20.00 -1.87
C THR A 427 -16.69 18.98 -0.83
N ASN A 428 -16.35 17.70 -1.03
CA ASN A 428 -16.61 16.61 -0.11
C ASN A 428 -15.30 15.85 0.18
N PRO A 429 -14.56 16.20 1.24
CA PRO A 429 -13.33 15.51 1.62
C PRO A 429 -13.49 14.01 1.92
N ALA A 430 -14.72 13.53 2.15
CA ALA A 430 -15.02 12.11 2.37
C ALA A 430 -15.23 11.33 1.06
N SER A 431 -15.14 11.97 -0.11
CA SER A 431 -15.16 11.28 -1.40
C SER A 431 -14.10 10.18 -1.44
N ASP A 432 -14.49 9.00 -1.90
CA ASP A 432 -13.64 7.85 -2.16
C ASP A 432 -13.38 7.63 -3.66
N ASP A 433 -13.98 8.44 -4.53
CA ASP A 433 -13.86 8.39 -5.98
C ASP A 433 -12.41 8.61 -6.43
N ALA A 434 -11.90 7.74 -7.29
CA ALA A 434 -10.54 7.82 -7.82
C ALA A 434 -10.43 7.20 -9.22
N LEU A 435 -9.87 7.94 -10.17
CA LEU A 435 -9.60 7.46 -11.53
C LEU A 435 -8.12 7.54 -11.86
N GLY A 436 -7.54 6.40 -12.28
CA GLY A 436 -6.22 6.31 -12.89
C GLY A 436 -6.33 6.05 -14.38
N LEU A 437 -5.56 6.77 -15.20
CA LEU A 437 -5.42 6.51 -16.64
C LEU A 437 -3.95 6.22 -16.94
N ILE A 438 -3.63 5.00 -17.38
CA ILE A 438 -2.25 4.55 -17.62
C ILE A 438 -2.13 4.02 -19.05
N SER A 439 -1.38 4.74 -19.88
CA SER A 439 -1.21 4.43 -21.29
C SER A 439 0.22 3.99 -21.58
N LYS A 440 0.40 2.90 -22.35
CA LYS A 440 1.71 2.58 -22.94
C LYS A 440 2.13 3.62 -23.97
N ARG A 441 1.19 4.29 -24.63
CA ARG A 441 1.50 5.30 -25.66
C ARG A 441 1.05 6.68 -25.17
N ASP A 442 -0.04 7.23 -25.69
CA ASP A 442 -0.50 8.58 -25.37
C ASP A 442 -1.82 8.57 -24.59
N VAL A 443 -2.09 9.68 -23.91
CA VAL A 443 -3.43 10.02 -23.39
C VAL A 443 -3.89 11.29 -24.09
N VAL A 444 -4.94 11.18 -24.88
CA VAL A 444 -5.34 12.22 -25.83
C VAL A 444 -6.72 12.74 -25.48
N VAL A 445 -6.83 14.05 -25.27
CA VAL A 445 -8.12 14.75 -25.29
C VAL A 445 -8.52 14.93 -26.76
N THR A 446 -9.59 14.27 -27.18
CA THR A 446 -9.99 14.25 -28.59
C THR A 446 -10.64 15.58 -29.01
N ARG A 447 -10.70 15.80 -30.32
CA ARG A 447 -11.40 16.96 -30.91
C ARG A 447 -12.90 17.04 -30.59
N THR A 448 -13.51 15.94 -30.13
CA THR A 448 -14.94 15.89 -29.80
C THR A 448 -15.25 16.45 -28.41
N CYS A 449 -14.23 16.68 -27.57
CA CYS A 449 -14.44 17.22 -26.23
C CYS A 449 -15.03 18.64 -26.25
N PRO A 450 -15.93 18.95 -25.30
CA PRO A 450 -16.57 20.26 -25.20
C PRO A 450 -15.60 21.37 -24.78
N SER A 451 -16.04 22.63 -24.89
CA SER A 451 -15.34 23.73 -24.21
C SER A 451 -15.44 23.58 -22.69
N ASN A 452 -14.48 24.12 -21.94
CA ASN A 452 -14.39 23.99 -20.47
C ASN A 452 -14.41 22.54 -20.00
N LEU A 453 -13.43 21.75 -20.45
CA LEU A 453 -13.35 20.32 -20.15
C LEU A 453 -12.88 20.07 -18.71
N PHE A 454 -13.51 19.09 -18.05
CA PHE A 454 -13.12 18.59 -16.74
C PHE A 454 -12.61 17.16 -16.89
N VAL A 455 -11.40 16.90 -16.37
CA VAL A 455 -10.75 15.59 -16.34
C VAL A 455 -10.25 15.32 -14.92
N TYR A 456 -11.01 14.56 -14.14
CA TYR A 456 -10.67 14.18 -12.78
C TYR A 456 -10.03 12.79 -12.81
N ALA A 457 -8.70 12.77 -12.89
CA ALA A 457 -7.91 11.56 -12.96
C ALA A 457 -6.45 11.84 -12.64
N HIS A 458 -5.76 10.83 -12.11
CA HIS A 458 -4.31 10.78 -12.23
C HIS A 458 -3.93 10.10 -13.56
N ILE A 459 -3.12 10.77 -14.37
CA ILE A 459 -2.84 10.42 -15.76
C ILE A 459 -1.36 10.02 -15.89
N MET A 460 -1.09 8.92 -16.56
CA MET A 460 0.24 8.43 -16.89
C MET A 460 0.32 8.03 -18.37
N ALA A 461 1.22 8.66 -19.13
CA ALA A 461 1.53 8.31 -20.51
C ALA A 461 3.00 7.92 -20.63
N THR A 462 3.29 6.63 -20.82
CA THR A 462 4.65 6.10 -20.63
C THR A 462 5.53 6.07 -21.88
N GLY A 463 4.95 6.18 -23.08
CA GLY A 463 5.69 6.11 -24.35
C GLY A 463 6.26 4.73 -24.70
N LYS A 464 6.06 3.71 -23.86
CA LYS A 464 6.56 2.34 -24.00
C LYS A 464 5.95 1.52 -25.15
N ALA A 465 4.89 1.99 -25.80
CA ALA A 465 4.26 1.26 -26.90
C ALA A 465 5.09 1.28 -28.20
N THR A 466 5.94 2.30 -28.37
CA THR A 466 6.75 2.49 -29.58
C THR A 466 8.17 2.91 -29.20
N SER A 467 9.07 2.99 -30.18
CA SER A 467 10.41 3.58 -30.00
C SER A 467 10.45 5.09 -30.27
N SER A 468 9.27 5.72 -30.47
CA SER A 468 9.14 7.15 -30.76
C SER A 468 9.51 7.98 -29.53
N SER A 469 10.39 8.96 -29.72
CA SER A 469 10.78 9.90 -28.67
C SER A 469 9.75 11.00 -28.41
N SER A 470 8.61 10.98 -29.12
CA SER A 470 7.49 11.91 -28.94
C SER A 470 6.22 11.26 -28.38
N ASP A 471 6.23 9.93 -28.21
CA ASP A 471 5.11 9.22 -27.59
C ASP A 471 5.20 9.35 -26.05
N GLY A 472 4.14 8.96 -25.34
CA GLY A 472 4.09 9.18 -23.90
C GLY A 472 3.56 10.55 -23.55
N SER A 473 2.68 11.12 -24.36
CA SER A 473 2.14 12.46 -24.17
C SER A 473 0.74 12.47 -23.56
N PHE A 474 0.49 13.39 -22.63
CA PHE A 474 -0.85 13.88 -22.36
C PHE A 474 -1.08 15.20 -23.11
N GLY A 475 -1.94 15.18 -24.14
CA GLY A 475 -2.14 16.33 -25.02
C GLY A 475 -3.55 16.45 -25.59
N VAL A 476 -3.82 17.56 -26.27
CA VAL A 476 -5.08 17.81 -26.96
C VAL A 476 -4.87 17.64 -28.46
N GLU A 477 -5.73 16.85 -29.09
CA GLU A 477 -5.77 16.73 -30.54
C GLU A 477 -6.03 18.10 -31.17
N ASN A 478 -5.22 18.48 -32.17
CA ASN A 478 -5.32 19.77 -32.87
C ASN A 478 -5.22 20.98 -31.92
N TYR A 479 -4.43 20.90 -30.85
CA TYR A 479 -4.28 21.97 -29.86
C TYR A 479 -3.94 23.35 -30.45
N ASP A 480 -3.27 23.38 -31.61
CA ASP A 480 -2.79 24.57 -32.31
C ASP A 480 -3.78 25.15 -33.32
N SER A 481 -4.77 24.37 -33.75
CA SER A 481 -5.74 24.71 -34.80
C SER A 481 -7.20 24.69 -34.34
N ARG A 482 -7.49 24.05 -33.19
CA ARG A 482 -8.81 24.09 -32.55
C ARG A 482 -9.12 25.50 -32.01
N PRO A 483 -10.35 26.02 -32.17
CA PRO A 483 -10.72 27.32 -31.61
C PRO A 483 -10.47 27.43 -30.09
N PRO A 484 -10.22 28.63 -29.54
CA PRO A 484 -10.17 28.86 -28.10
C PRO A 484 -11.38 28.25 -27.39
N SER A 485 -11.14 27.35 -26.44
CA SER A 485 -12.18 26.49 -25.86
C SER A 485 -12.23 26.53 -24.34
N GLY A 486 -11.80 27.65 -23.75
CA GLY A 486 -11.80 27.86 -22.30
C GLY A 486 -10.79 26.96 -21.59
N PHE A 487 -11.14 26.50 -20.39
CA PHE A 487 -10.21 25.76 -19.54
C PHE A 487 -10.22 24.26 -19.80
N LEU A 488 -9.04 23.64 -19.74
CA LEU A 488 -8.87 22.21 -19.48
C LEU A 488 -8.52 22.06 -18.01
N THR A 489 -9.53 21.68 -17.22
CA THR A 489 -9.37 21.45 -15.78
C THR A 489 -8.99 20.00 -15.53
N VAL A 490 -7.75 19.78 -15.08
CA VAL A 490 -7.30 18.47 -14.61
C VAL A 490 -7.29 18.50 -13.08
N HIS A 491 -7.95 17.53 -12.43
CA HIS A 491 -7.86 17.33 -10.98
C HIS A 491 -7.31 15.92 -10.71
N GLY A 492 -6.09 15.85 -10.19
CA GLY A 492 -5.36 14.60 -10.03
C GLY A 492 -3.88 14.84 -10.25
N GLY A 493 -3.31 14.41 -11.38
CA GLY A 493 -1.91 14.65 -11.71
C GLY A 493 -1.57 14.12 -13.09
N ILE A 494 -0.42 14.54 -13.64
CA ILE A 494 0.01 14.16 -14.99
C ILE A 494 1.46 13.71 -14.96
N VAL A 495 1.69 12.47 -15.35
CA VAL A 495 3.02 11.87 -15.53
C VAL A 495 3.14 11.49 -17.00
N GLN A 496 4.14 12.00 -17.70
CA GLN A 496 4.24 11.80 -19.15
C GLN A 496 5.69 11.71 -19.60
N ASP A 497 6.01 10.87 -20.57
CA ASP A 497 7.39 10.79 -21.09
C ASP A 497 7.69 12.06 -21.91
N TYR A 498 6.79 12.42 -22.81
CA TYR A 498 6.92 13.60 -23.65
C TYR A 498 5.79 14.58 -23.38
N ARG A 499 6.09 15.84 -23.03
CA ARG A 499 5.02 16.77 -22.61
C ARG A 499 4.09 17.13 -23.77
N GLY A 500 2.81 16.80 -23.67
CA GLY A 500 1.82 17.21 -24.66
C GLY A 500 1.37 18.66 -24.49
N ALA A 501 1.07 19.31 -25.61
CA ALA A 501 0.49 20.64 -25.64
C ALA A 501 -1.04 20.56 -25.63
N VAL A 502 -1.69 21.54 -24.99
CA VAL A 502 -3.16 21.58 -24.86
C VAL A 502 -3.81 22.81 -25.47
N GLY A 503 -3.00 23.81 -25.79
CA GLY A 503 -3.39 25.05 -26.45
C GLY A 503 -2.18 25.94 -26.72
N THR A 504 -2.40 27.00 -27.48
CA THR A 504 -1.41 28.05 -27.74
C THR A 504 -1.87 29.37 -27.16
N PHE A 505 -0.95 30.29 -26.90
CA PHE A 505 -1.25 31.60 -26.34
C PHE A 505 -0.40 32.68 -27.01
N ASN A 506 -0.88 33.93 -26.94
CA ASN A 506 -0.13 35.09 -27.36
C ASN A 506 0.94 35.42 -26.30
N PRO A 507 2.26 35.35 -26.62
CA PRO A 507 3.32 35.52 -25.62
C PRO A 507 3.34 36.89 -24.95
N SER A 508 2.87 37.94 -25.63
CA SER A 508 2.87 39.32 -25.11
C SER A 508 1.70 39.62 -24.18
N THR A 509 0.58 38.90 -24.31
CA THR A 509 -0.66 39.18 -23.55
C THR A 509 -1.10 38.02 -22.65
N GLY A 510 -0.50 36.83 -22.79
CA GLY A 510 -0.88 35.62 -22.07
C GLY A 510 -2.22 35.00 -22.50
N ARG A 511 -2.94 35.63 -23.43
CA ARG A 511 -4.30 35.24 -23.86
C ARG A 511 -4.27 34.00 -24.75
N LEU A 512 -5.25 33.11 -24.56
CA LEU A 512 -5.47 31.90 -25.36
C LEU A 512 -5.69 32.24 -26.85
N VAL A 513 -5.02 31.51 -27.74
CA VAL A 513 -5.11 31.65 -29.21
C VAL A 513 -5.79 30.44 -29.86
N SER A 514 -5.48 29.24 -29.39
CA SER A 514 -6.11 27.99 -29.82
C SER A 514 -6.05 26.93 -28.72
N GLY A 515 -6.92 25.92 -28.79
CA GLY A 515 -7.01 24.84 -27.82
C GLY A 515 -7.61 25.28 -26.47
N TYR A 516 -7.05 24.78 -25.38
CA TYR A 516 -7.47 25.09 -24.01
C TYR A 516 -6.41 25.83 -23.21
N GLU A 517 -6.87 26.61 -22.26
CA GLU A 517 -6.06 27.14 -21.17
C GLU A 517 -5.91 26.09 -20.06
N LYS A 518 -4.69 25.91 -19.52
CA LYS A 518 -4.41 24.91 -18.50
C LYS A 518 -4.98 25.36 -17.15
N ASN A 519 -5.73 24.48 -16.50
CA ASN A 519 -6.11 24.62 -15.10
C ASN A 519 -5.85 23.31 -14.37
N TYR A 520 -4.58 23.07 -14.00
CA TYR A 520 -4.18 21.80 -13.39
C TYR A 520 -4.17 21.95 -11.87
N THR A 521 -4.89 21.06 -11.20
CA THR A 521 -4.99 20.98 -9.75
C THR A 521 -4.60 19.58 -9.32
N PHE A 522 -3.94 19.48 -8.16
CA PHE A 522 -3.50 18.20 -7.62
C PHE A 522 -4.56 17.63 -6.68
N ASP A 523 -4.86 16.34 -6.79
CA ASP A 523 -5.66 15.63 -5.79
C ASP A 523 -4.74 15.14 -4.68
N GLU A 524 -4.73 15.84 -3.55
CA GLU A 524 -3.82 15.55 -2.43
C GLU A 524 -4.02 14.17 -1.82
N ARG A 525 -5.19 13.55 -1.99
CA ARG A 525 -5.48 12.20 -1.51
C ARG A 525 -4.53 11.17 -2.13
N PHE A 526 -4.13 11.38 -3.39
CA PHE A 526 -3.32 10.43 -4.15
C PHE A 526 -1.88 10.23 -3.64
N ARG A 527 -1.40 11.09 -2.72
CA ARG A 527 -0.12 10.86 -2.02
C ARG A 527 -0.14 9.59 -1.18
N THR A 528 -1.31 9.27 -0.63
CA THR A 528 -1.47 8.16 0.33
C THR A 528 -2.51 7.14 -0.11
N ASP A 529 -3.43 7.53 -0.99
CA ASP A 529 -4.54 6.70 -1.43
C ASP A 529 -4.75 6.89 -2.94
N PRO A 530 -3.83 6.37 -3.78
CA PRO A 530 -3.89 6.53 -5.23
C PRO A 530 -5.04 5.70 -5.85
N PRO A 531 -5.31 5.85 -7.15
CA PRO A 531 -6.17 4.92 -7.88
C PRO A 531 -5.67 3.46 -7.75
N PRO A 532 -6.53 2.45 -7.93
CA PRO A 532 -6.18 1.04 -7.74
C PRO A 532 -4.95 0.61 -8.54
N GLU A 533 -4.06 -0.18 -7.94
CA GLU A 533 -2.83 -0.71 -8.58
C GLU A 533 -1.93 0.36 -9.24
N TYR A 534 -1.98 1.62 -8.79
CA TYR A 534 -1.18 2.67 -9.43
C TYR A 534 0.32 2.38 -9.32
N PRO A 535 1.12 2.54 -10.39
CA PRO A 535 2.51 2.12 -10.41
C PRO A 535 3.35 2.76 -9.30
N PRO A 536 4.14 1.97 -8.56
CA PRO A 536 4.98 2.49 -7.49
C PRO A 536 6.22 3.22 -8.04
N LEU A 537 6.77 4.12 -7.23
CA LEU A 537 8.10 4.69 -7.44
C LEU A 537 9.18 3.70 -6.99
N GLY A 538 10.30 3.67 -7.72
CA GLY A 538 11.38 2.71 -7.51
C GLY A 538 12.00 2.75 -6.12
N ASN A 539 12.13 3.92 -5.49
CA ASN A 539 12.96 4.08 -4.28
C ASN A 539 12.30 4.88 -3.15
N GLU A 540 10.98 5.08 -3.18
CA GLU A 540 10.28 5.89 -2.18
C GLU A 540 9.25 5.07 -1.42
N LEU A 541 9.31 5.11 -0.09
CA LEU A 541 8.33 4.51 0.82
C LEU A 541 7.63 5.56 1.67
N ILE A 542 6.47 5.17 2.18
CA ILE A 542 5.76 5.80 3.29
C ILE A 542 5.73 4.77 4.40
N PHE A 543 6.34 5.08 5.54
CA PHE A 543 6.27 4.25 6.73
C PHE A 543 4.93 4.48 7.44
N GLY A 544 4.34 3.40 7.93
CA GLY A 544 3.12 3.45 8.73
C GLY A 544 3.41 3.59 10.22
N ARG A 545 2.70 2.83 11.05
CA ARG A 545 2.79 2.94 12.51
C ARG A 545 4.00 2.18 13.03
N TRP A 546 4.80 2.86 13.83
CA TRP A 546 5.91 2.26 14.57
C TRP A 546 5.43 1.79 15.94
N LYS A 547 5.82 0.59 16.33
CA LYS A 547 5.59 0.01 17.66
C LYS A 547 6.91 -0.57 18.16
N ASP A 548 7.33 -0.12 19.33
CA ASP A 548 8.43 -0.73 20.05
C ASP A 548 7.88 -1.85 20.94
N ARG A 549 8.56 -3.00 20.93
CA ARG A 549 8.29 -4.10 21.86
C ARG A 549 9.53 -4.47 22.67
#